data_AF-A0A328A1Y8-F1
#
_entry.id   AF-A0A328A1Y8-F1
#
_cell.length_a   1.000
_cell.length_b   1.000
_cell.length_c   1.000
_cell.angle_alpha   90.00
_cell.angle_beta   90.00
_cell.angle_gamma   90.00
#
_symmetry.space_group_name_H-M   'P 1'
#
loop_
_entity.id
_entity.type
_entity.pdbx_description
1 polymer ?
#
loop_
_entity_poly.entity_id
_entity_poly.type
_entity_poly.pdbx_seq_one_letter_code
_entity_poly.pdbx_strand_id
1 'polypeptide(L)' 'MILISKSKAHYIIENYHRTNELKDIKGSFYIKEKDSYVAIDNTTGEAWTEEFKTLDEVRIFLNGGYVYE' A
#
# COMPACT_ATOMS: atom_id res chain seq x y z
N MET A 1 5.50 5.43 5.93
CA MET A 1 4.52 4.32 5.96
C MET A 1 3.45 4.62 7.00
N ILE A 2 2.17 4.56 6.62
CA ILE A 2 1.01 4.86 7.50
C ILE A 2 0.04 3.67 7.48
N LEU A 3 -0.41 3.22 8.65
CA LEU A 3 -1.49 2.23 8.77
C LEU A 3 -2.83 2.89 8.42
N ILE A 4 -3.61 2.27 7.54
CA ILE A 4 -4.94 2.76 7.15
C ILE A 4 -6.03 1.71 7.38
N SER A 5 -7.29 2.14 7.34
CA SER A 5 -8.43 1.21 7.39
C SER A 5 -8.58 0.46 6.07
N LYS A 6 -9.22 -0.70 6.11
CA LYS A 6 -9.57 -1.48 4.91
C LYS A 6 -10.42 -0.68 3.92
N SER A 7 -11.36 0.13 4.42
CA SER A 7 -12.17 1.02 3.56
C SER A 7 -11.33 2.05 2.81
N LYS A 8 -10.32 2.63 3.46
CA LYS A 8 -9.41 3.59 2.83
C LYS A 8 -8.47 2.92 1.85
N ALA A 9 -7.98 1.72 2.16
CA ALA A 9 -7.18 0.92 1.22
C ALA A 9 -7.97 0.58 -0.03
N HIS A 10 -9.19 0.05 0.12
CA HIS A 10 -10.07 -0.26 -1.00
C HIS A 10 -10.36 0.98 -1.85
N TYR A 11 -10.59 2.15 -1.23
CA TYR A 11 -10.75 3.41 -1.96
C TYR A 11 -9.52 3.75 -2.82
N ILE A 12 -8.31 3.63 -2.29
CA ILE A 12 -7.07 3.90 -3.04
C ILE A 12 -6.92 2.91 -4.21
N ILE A 13 -7.14 1.62 -3.95
CA ILE A 13 -6.98 0.54 -4.94
C ILE A 13 -8.01 0.66 -6.07
N GLU A 14 -9.29 0.93 -5.78
CA GLU A 14 -10.34 1.00 -6.81
C GLU A 14 -10.27 2.29 -7.64
N ASN A 15 -9.66 3.35 -7.11
CA ASN A 15 -9.67 4.66 -7.75
C ASN A 15 -8.30 5.07 -8.31
N TYR A 16 -7.29 4.20 -8.33
CA TYR A 16 -5.92 4.54 -8.79
C TYR A 16 -5.86 5.16 -10.20
N HIS A 17 -6.75 4.74 -11.10
CA HIS A 17 -6.88 5.32 -12.43
C HIS A 17 -7.49 6.73 -12.46
N ARG A 18 -8.22 7.13 -11.40
CA ARG A 18 -8.80 8.46 -11.24
C ARG A 18 -7.76 9.39 -10.64
N THR A 19 -6.76 9.68 -11.46
CA THR A 19 -5.54 10.44 -11.11
C THR A 19 -5.81 11.79 -10.45
N ASN A 20 -6.98 12.42 -10.66
CA ASN A 20 -7.33 13.68 -10.00
C ASN A 20 -7.84 13.53 -8.56
N GLU A 21 -8.48 12.40 -8.20
CA GLU A 21 -9.03 12.19 -6.85
C GLU A 21 -7.97 11.65 -5.87
N LEU A 22 -6.96 10.93 -6.38
CA LEU A 22 -5.88 10.37 -5.57
C LEU A 22 -4.60 11.21 -5.55
N LYS A 23 -4.55 12.32 -6.30
CA LYS A 23 -3.45 13.31 -6.21
C LYS A 23 -3.19 13.77 -4.77
N ASP A 24 -4.24 13.78 -3.94
CA ASP A 24 -4.20 14.19 -2.54
C ASP A 24 -3.88 13.02 -1.58
N ILE A 25 -3.87 11.78 -2.06
CA ILE A 25 -3.58 10.57 -1.27
C ILE A 25 -2.28 9.93 -1.76
N LYS A 26 -1.20 10.71 -1.80
CA LYS A 26 0.14 10.19 -2.13
C LYS A 26 0.84 9.62 -0.91
N GLY A 27 1.60 8.55 -1.13
CA GLY A 27 2.49 7.98 -0.13
C GLY A 27 2.42 6.46 -0.05
N SER A 28 3.12 5.92 0.94
CA SER A 28 3.21 4.50 1.20
C SER A 28 2.36 4.15 2.42
N PHE A 29 1.42 3.23 2.23
CA PHE A 29 0.46 2.78 3.22
C PHE A 29 0.55 1.28 3.43
N TYR A 30 -0.09 0.81 4.48
CA TYR A 30 -0.35 -0.61 4.64
C TYR A 30 -1.65 -0.85 5.40
N ILE A 31 -2.22 -2.03 5.21
CA ILE A 31 -3.29 -2.57 6.05
C ILE A 31 -2.81 -3.83 6.75
N LYS A 32 -3.34 -4.05 7.95
CA LYS A 32 -3.19 -5.32 8.67
C LYS A 32 -4.45 -6.15 8.45
N GLU A 33 -4.28 -7.30 7.82
CA GLU A 33 -5.29 -8.36 7.80
C GLU A 33 -5.03 -9.34 8.95
N LYS A 34 -5.88 -10.37 9.14
CA LYS A 34 -5.81 -11.25 10.33
C LYS A 34 -4.40 -11.80 10.57
N ASP A 35 -3.79 -12.36 9.53
CA ASP A 35 -2.51 -13.08 9.59
C ASP A 35 -1.47 -12.54 8.60
N SER A 36 -1.78 -11.43 7.93
CA SER A 36 -0.96 -10.83 6.88
C SER A 36 -1.05 -9.31 6.86
N TYR A 37 -0.26 -8.69 6.00
CA TYR A 37 -0.26 -7.27 5.72
C TYR A 37 -0.36 -7.07 4.21
N VAL A 38 -1.00 -5.97 3.79
CA VAL A 38 -0.97 -5.54 2.39
C VAL A 38 -0.27 -4.19 2.33
N ALA A 39 0.84 -4.13 1.62
CA ALA A 39 1.52 -2.88 1.32
C ALA A 39 0.81 -2.17 0.17
N ILE A 40 0.80 -0.84 0.22
CA ILE A 40 0.21 0.00 -0.83
C ILE A 40 1.22 1.10 -1.13
N ASP A 41 1.88 1.04 -2.28
CA ASP A 41 2.69 2.15 -2.79
C ASP A 41 1.86 3.00 -3.74
N ASN A 42 1.51 4.21 -3.31
CA ASN A 42 0.85 5.21 -4.14
C ASN A 42 1.69 6.50 -4.23
N THR A 43 3.02 6.40 -4.19
CA THR A 43 3.92 7.56 -4.25
C THR A 43 3.85 8.29 -5.60
N THR A 44 3.64 7.56 -6.69
CA THR A 44 3.55 8.09 -8.06
C THR A 44 2.12 8.48 -8.46
N GLY A 45 1.11 8.05 -7.71
CA GLY A 45 -0.31 8.13 -8.08
C GLY A 45 -0.80 6.93 -8.90
N GLU A 46 0.09 5.97 -9.17
CA GLU A 46 -0.26 4.64 -9.69
C GLU A 46 -0.13 3.67 -8.52
N ALA A 47 -1.25 3.25 -7.93
CA ALA A 47 -1.22 2.43 -6.73
C ALA A 47 -0.79 0.99 -7.07
N TRP A 48 0.27 0.52 -6.40
CA TRP A 48 0.72 -0.87 -6.42
C TRP A 48 0.46 -1.53 -5.07
N THR A 49 0.06 -2.80 -5.09
CA THR A 49 -0.24 -3.57 -3.87
C THR A 49 0.46 -4.91 -3.87
N GLU A 50 0.93 -5.32 -2.69
CA GLU A 50 1.53 -6.63 -2.49
C GLU A 50 1.27 -7.15 -1.06
N GLU A 51 1.13 -8.46 -0.91
CA GLU A 51 0.82 -9.12 0.36
C GLU A 51 2.08 -9.66 1.04
N PHE A 52 2.17 -9.50 2.36
CA PHE A 52 3.31 -9.87 3.17
C PHE A 52 2.89 -10.54 4.48
N LYS A 53 3.74 -11.40 5.04
CA LYS A 53 3.47 -12.08 6.32
C LYS A 53 3.83 -11.19 7.51
N THR A 54 4.81 -10.32 7.33
CA THR A 54 5.36 -9.49 8.41
C THR A 54 5.39 -8.01 8.03
N LEU A 55 5.35 -7.16 9.07
CA LEU A 55 5.47 -5.71 8.87
C LEU A 55 6.86 -5.30 8.37
N ASP A 56 7.90 -6.10 8.64
CA ASP A 56 9.25 -5.79 8.17
C ASP A 56 9.40 -6.03 6.68
N GLU A 57 8.77 -7.06 6.12
CA GLU A 57 8.69 -7.28 4.67
C GLU A 57 7.98 -6.11 3.97
N VAL A 58 6.87 -5.61 4.52
CA VAL A 58 6.18 -4.40 4.04
C VAL A 58 7.13 -3.21 3.99
N ARG A 59 7.95 -3.01 5.04
CA ARG A 59 8.93 -1.91 5.09
C ARG A 59 10.02 -2.07 4.05
N ILE A 60 10.51 -3.29 3.82
CA ILE A 60 11.52 -3.57 2.80
C ILE A 60 10.96 -3.20 1.42
N PHE A 61 9.78 -3.72 1.08
CA PHE A 61 9.10 -3.44 -0.19
C PHE A 61 8.89 -1.94 -0.43
N LEU A 62 8.28 -1.23 0.54
CA LEU A 62 7.97 0.20 0.41
C LEU A 62 9.22 1.11 0.38
N ASN A 63 10.39 0.59 0.73
CA ASN A 63 11.67 1.28 0.60
C ASN A 63 12.47 0.86 -0.65
N GLY A 64 11.87 0.07 -1.55
CA GLY A 64 12.49 -0.40 -2.79
C GLY A 64 13.45 -1.58 -2.62
N GLY A 65 13.40 -2.26 -1.48
CA GLY A 65 14.16 -3.49 -1.25
C GLY A 65 13.45 -4.73 -1.80
N TYR A 66 14.20 -5.81 -1.97
CA TYR A 66 13.67 -7.11 -2.40
C TYR A 66 13.33 -7.97 -1.19
N VAL A 67 12.10 -8.50 -1.17
CA VAL A 67 11.69 -9.55 -0.25
C VAL A 67 11.83 -10.87 -1.00
N TYR A 68 12.64 -11.80 -0.48
CA TYR A 68 12.77 -13.14 -1.05
C TYR A 68 11.67 -14.04 -0.47
N GLU A 69 10.96 -14.76 -1.33
CA GLU A 69 9.96 -15.79 -0.95
C GLU A 69 10.59 -17.05 -0.35
#